data_AF-A0A1Q6YFN0-F1
#
_entry.id   AF-A0A1Q6YFN0-F1
#
_cell.length_a   1.000
_cell.length_b   1.000
_cell.length_c   1.000
_cell.angle_alpha   90.00
_cell.angle_beta   90.00
_cell.angle_gamma   90.00
#
_symmetry.space_group_name_H-M   'P 1'
#
loop_
_entity.id
_entity.type
_entity.pdbx_description
1 polymer ?
#
loop_
_entity_poly.entity_id
_entity_poly.type
_entity_poly.pdbx_seq_one_letter_code
_entity_poly.pdbx_strand_id
1 'polypeptide(L)'
;MTWIRTIPLSEASEKLRNAMENQKLLYPKEYAMPVHPAEGGGAQIVESHSLIPDALYHAFATFGSLMSPELPLSRRQHEMITTVVSVTNRCVY
;
A
#
# COMPACT_ATOMS: atom_id res chain seq x y z
N MET A 1 0.81 -5.75 12.30
CA MET A 1 1.58 -4.66 12.93
C MET A 1 3.07 -4.88 12.72
N THR A 2 3.76 -3.87 12.19
CA THR A 2 5.22 -3.93 11.97
C THR A 2 5.98 -3.74 13.29
N TRP A 3 7.21 -4.27 13.36
CA TRP A 3 8.07 -4.19 14.55
C TRP A 3 8.98 -2.96 14.55
N ILE A 4 9.09 -2.27 13.41
CA ILE A 4 9.86 -1.02 13.31
C ILE A 4 9.03 0.17 13.76
N ARG A 5 9.72 1.26 14.12
CA ARG A 5 9.08 2.55 14.37
C ARG A 5 8.32 3.02 13.12
N THR A 6 7.12 3.54 13.32
CA THR A 6 6.35 4.28 12.30
C THR A 6 6.15 5.72 12.74
N ILE A 7 5.87 6.61 11.78
CA ILE A 7 5.52 8.01 12.03
C ILE A 7 4.00 8.13 11.84
N PRO A 8 3.23 8.45 12.90
CA PRO A 8 1.79 8.66 12.77
C PRO A 8 1.49 9.90 11.93
N LEU A 9 0.32 9.93 11.28
CA LEU A 9 -0.07 11.03 10.39
C LEU A 9 -0.08 12.41 11.08
N SER A 10 -0.40 12.44 12.38
CA SER A 10 -0.35 13.64 13.23
C SER A 10 1.05 14.25 13.29
N GLU A 11 2.08 13.42 13.25
CA GLU A 11 3.50 13.82 13.31
C GLU A 11 4.18 13.84 11.93
N ALA A 12 3.45 13.47 10.87
CA ALA A 12 4.01 13.39 9.53
C ALA A 12 4.48 14.76 9.02
N SER A 13 5.69 14.79 8.47
CA SER A 13 6.18 15.94 7.73
C SER A 13 5.36 16.18 6.46
N GLU A 14 5.42 17.38 5.90
CA GLU A 14 4.75 17.68 4.63
C GLU A 14 5.16 16.71 3.51
N LYS A 15 6.45 16.37 3.43
CA LYS A 15 6.96 15.39 2.47
C LYS A 15 6.30 14.01 2.64
N LEU A 16 6.17 13.53 3.88
CA LEU A 16 5.53 12.25 4.16
C LEU A 16 4.03 12.28 3.82
N ARG A 17 3.32 13.36 4.19
CA ARG A 17 1.90 13.53 3.85
C ARG A 17 1.70 13.50 2.33
N ASN A 18 2.50 14.26 1.59
CA ASN A 18 2.43 14.30 0.13
C ASN A 18 2.71 12.93 -0.49
N ALA A 19 3.69 12.19 0.02
CA ALA A 19 3.98 10.83 -0.44
C ALA A 19 2.78 9.87 -0.21
N MET A 20 2.15 9.94 0.97
CA MET A 20 0.98 9.11 1.32
C MET A 20 -0.26 9.45 0.49
N GLU A 21 -0.50 10.72 0.19
CA GLU A 21 -1.62 11.14 -0.67
C GLU A 21 -1.36 10.75 -2.13
N ASN A 22 -0.16 11.04 -2.65
CA ASN A 22 0.16 10.78 -4.05
C ASN A 22 0.13 9.30 -4.41
N GLN A 23 0.55 8.40 -3.50
CA GLN A 23 0.47 6.97 -3.78
C GLN A 23 -0.97 6.46 -3.83
N LYS A 24 -1.88 7.05 -3.02
CA LYS A 24 -3.28 6.61 -2.93
C LYS A 24 -4.02 6.82 -4.25
N LEU A 25 -3.64 7.85 -5.00
CA LEU A 25 -4.19 8.15 -6.32
C LEU A 25 -3.88 7.07 -7.38
N LEU A 26 -2.89 6.21 -7.11
CA LEU A 26 -2.43 5.17 -8.04
C LEU A 26 -3.13 3.83 -7.80
N TYR A 27 -3.96 3.72 -6.76
CA TYR A 27 -4.59 2.46 -6.39
C TYR A 27 -5.85 2.18 -7.22
N PRO A 28 -6.19 0.91 -7.43
CA PRO A 28 -7.48 0.53 -8.00
C PRO A 28 -8.65 1.08 -7.17
N LYS A 29 -9.75 1.44 -7.83
CA LYS A 29 -10.96 1.98 -7.20
C LYS A 29 -11.52 1.09 -6.09
N GLU A 30 -11.30 -0.23 -6.17
CA GLU A 30 -11.71 -1.21 -5.17
C GLU A 30 -11.08 -0.96 -3.80
N TYR A 31 -9.92 -0.28 -3.76
CA TYR A 31 -9.20 0.08 -2.53
C TYR A 31 -9.65 1.42 -1.94
N ALA A 32 -10.60 2.12 -2.57
CA ALA A 32 -11.10 3.41 -2.08
C ALA A 32 -11.85 3.28 -0.74
N MET A 33 -12.45 2.12 -0.47
CA MET A 33 -13.14 1.81 0.76
C MET A 33 -12.33 0.79 1.57
N PRO A 34 -11.83 1.15 2.77
CA PRO A 34 -11.13 0.21 3.63
C PRO A 34 -12.07 -0.94 4.05
N VAL A 35 -11.61 -2.17 3.86
CA VAL A 35 -12.36 -3.38 4.29
C VAL A 35 -12.16 -3.68 5.79
N HIS A 36 -11.10 -3.12 6.37
CA HIS A 36 -10.80 -3.23 7.80
C HIS A 36 -10.59 -1.82 8.39
N PRO A 37 -11.17 -1.52 9.56
CA PRO A 37 -10.83 -0.31 10.29
C PRO A 37 -9.38 -0.42 10.75
N ALA A 38 -8.52 0.48 10.25
CA ALA A 38 -7.18 0.65 10.78
C ALA A 38 -7.18 1.81 11.78
N GLU A 39 -6.63 1.59 12.97
CA GLU A 39 -6.30 2.70 13.88
C GLU A 39 -5.28 3.59 13.16
N GLY A 40 -5.68 4.82 12.79
CA GLY A 40 -4.86 5.71 11.96
C GLY A 40 -5.37 5.91 10.53
N GLY A 41 -6.39 5.16 10.09
CA GLY A 41 -7.11 5.39 8.84
C GLY A 41 -6.39 4.95 7.55
N GLY A 42 -5.17 4.39 7.64
CA GLY A 42 -4.39 3.88 6.52
C GLY A 42 -4.24 2.35 6.50
N ALA A 43 -3.88 1.76 5.36
CA ALA A 43 -3.48 0.36 5.34
C ALA A 43 -2.18 0.19 6.14
N GLN A 44 -2.08 -0.81 7.02
CA GLN A 44 -0.92 -1.01 7.92
C GLN A 44 0.41 -1.10 7.15
N ILE A 45 0.39 -1.55 5.89
CA ILE A 45 1.57 -1.63 5.02
C ILE A 45 2.08 -0.24 4.60
N VAL A 46 1.20 0.73 4.33
CA VAL A 46 1.61 2.09 3.95
C VAL A 46 2.27 2.78 5.14
N GLU A 47 1.67 2.66 6.32
CA GLU A 47 2.20 3.21 7.57
C GLU A 47 3.57 2.61 7.93
N SER A 48 3.79 1.33 7.62
CA SER A 48 5.06 0.66 7.83
C SER A 48 6.22 1.27 7.03
N HIS A 49 5.95 2.04 5.98
CA HIS A 49 6.97 2.70 5.15
C HIS A 49 7.18 4.19 5.51
N SER A 50 6.54 4.69 6.56
CA SER A 50 6.53 6.11 6.95
C SER A 50 7.92 6.71 7.28
N LEU A 51 8.92 5.88 7.59
CA LEU A 51 10.27 6.36 7.91
C LEU A 51 11.03 6.94 6.71
N ILE A 52 10.71 6.51 5.47
CA ILE A 52 11.43 6.91 4.26
C ILE A 52 10.39 7.29 3.19
N PRO A 53 9.96 8.56 3.13
CA PRO A 53 8.86 9.00 2.25
C PRO A 53 9.06 8.68 0.77
N ASP A 54 10.30 8.78 0.26
CA ASP A 54 10.58 8.47 -1.15
C ASP A 54 10.41 6.98 -1.44
N ALA A 55 10.90 6.12 -0.54
CA ALA A 55 10.72 4.67 -0.66
C ALA A 55 9.23 4.29 -0.55
N LEU A 56 8.47 4.93 0.34
CA LEU A 56 7.02 4.77 0.44
C LEU A 56 6.36 5.08 -0.90
N TYR A 57 6.59 6.28 -1.44
CA TYR A 57 5.96 6.69 -2.70
C TYR A 57 6.33 5.73 -3.84
N HIS A 58 7.61 5.42 -4.03
CA HIS A 58 8.06 4.59 -5.13
C HIS A 58 7.56 3.14 -5.04
N ALA A 59 7.57 2.53 -3.84
CA ALA A 59 7.06 1.17 -3.67
C ALA A 59 5.58 1.06 -4.04
N PHE A 60 4.77 2.02 -3.59
CA PHE A 60 3.33 2.01 -3.86
C PHE A 60 2.98 2.54 -5.26
N ALA A 61 3.84 3.36 -5.86
CA ALA A 61 3.73 3.68 -7.28
C ALA A 61 3.97 2.45 -8.16
N THR A 62 4.98 1.64 -7.85
CA THR A 62 5.19 0.34 -8.52
C THR A 62 3.96 -0.55 -8.37
N PHE A 63 3.39 -0.65 -7.17
CA PHE A 63 2.14 -1.39 -6.96
C PHE A 63 1.01 -0.88 -7.86
N GLY A 64 0.76 0.43 -7.89
CA GLY A 64 -0.27 1.02 -8.75
C GLY A 64 -0.09 0.68 -10.23
N SER A 65 1.13 0.79 -10.76
CA SER A 65 1.44 0.42 -12.15
C SER A 65 1.21 -1.07 -12.43
N LEU A 66 1.60 -1.96 -11.51
CA LEU A 66 1.37 -3.40 -11.63
C LEU A 66 -0.11 -3.78 -11.53
N MET A 67 -0.96 -2.88 -11.05
CA MET A 67 -2.39 -3.07 -10.86
C MET A 67 -3.24 -2.38 -11.93
N SER A 68 -2.62 -1.79 -12.95
CA SER A 68 -3.28 -1.01 -14.00
C SER A 68 -4.39 -1.81 -14.71
N PRO A 69 -5.56 -1.20 -14.99
CA PRO A 69 -6.64 -1.84 -15.74
C PRO A 69 -6.32 -2.04 -17.22
N GLU A 70 -5.22 -1.47 -17.73
CA GLU A 70 -4.77 -1.63 -19.11
C GLU A 70 -3.98 -2.93 -19.33
N LEU A 71 -3.56 -3.60 -18.24
CA LEU A 71 -2.90 -4.90 -18.34
C LEU A 71 -3.91 -5.99 -18.77
N PRO A 72 -3.46 -7.05 -19.46
CA PRO A 72 -4.31 -8.17 -19.88
C PRO A 72 -4.66 -9.10 -18.71
N LEU A 73 -4.93 -8.55 -17.52
CA LEU A 73 -5.22 -9.26 -16.29
C LEU A 73 -6.44 -8.62 -15.60
N SER A 74 -7.40 -9.46 -15.24
CA SER A 74 -8.51 -9.06 -14.38
C SER A 74 -8.04 -8.83 -12.94
N ARG A 75 -8.79 -8.03 -12.17
CA ARG A 75 -8.53 -7.85 -10.73
C ARG A 75 -8.42 -9.19 -9.97
N ARG A 76 -9.27 -10.17 -10.31
CA ARG A 76 -9.22 -11.51 -9.70
C ARG A 76 -7.90 -12.22 -9.99
N GLN A 77 -7.35 -12.08 -11.20
CA GLN A 77 -6.05 -12.66 -11.55
C GLN A 77 -4.90 -12.00 -10.79
N HIS A 78 -4.91 -10.67 -10.62
CA HIS A 78 -3.95 -9.99 -9.76
C HIS A 78 -3.96 -10.57 -8.34
N GLU A 79 -5.14 -10.70 -7.72
CA GLU A 79 -5.24 -11.23 -6.36
C GLU A 79 -4.86 -12.72 -6.27
N MET A 80 -5.17 -13.54 -7.29
CA MET A 80 -4.73 -14.94 -7.32
C MET A 80 -3.20 -15.06 -7.37
N ILE A 81 -2.53 -14.26 -8.19
CA ILE A 81 -1.05 -14.23 -8.27
C ILE A 81 -0.48 -13.83 -6.91
N THR A 82 -0.94 -12.72 -6.34
CA THR A 82 -0.49 -12.23 -5.02
C THR A 82 -0.70 -13.30 -3.94
N THR A 83 -1.87 -13.96 -3.92
CA THR A 83 -2.18 -15.01 -2.93
C THR A 83 -1.19 -16.18 -3.04
N VAL A 84 -0.96 -16.70 -4.24
CA VAL A 84 -0.05 -17.83 -4.46
C VAL A 84 1.38 -17.45 -4.09
N VAL A 85 1.86 -16.26 -4.49
CA VAL A 85 3.20 -15.78 -4.16
C VAL A 85 3.37 -15.60 -2.65
N SER A 86 2.38 -15.02 -1.96
CA SER A 86 2.41 -14.82 -0.51
C SER A 86 2.47 -16.16 0.24
N VAL A 87 1.63 -17.13 -0.11
CA VAL A 87 1.64 -18.46 0.52
C VAL A 87 2.97 -19.18 0.26
N THR A 88 3.46 -19.12 -0.98
CA THR A 88 4.76 -19.72 -1.36
C THR A 88 5.90 -19.14 -0.53
N ASN A 89 5.87 -17.83 -0.26
CA ASN A 89 6.86 -17.13 0.55
C ASN A 89 6.55 -17.11 2.06
N ARG A 90 5.47 -17.77 2.50
CA ARG A 90 5.02 -17.76 3.91
C ARG A 90 4.82 -16.34 4.45
N CYS A 91 4.34 -15.42 3.62
CA CYS A 91 4.00 -14.06 3.99
C CYS A 91 2.63 -14.04 4.68
N VAL A 92 2.59 -13.64 5.95
CA VAL A 92 1.40 -13.75 6.83
C VAL A 92 0.57 -12.46 6.92
N TYR A 93 1.17 -11.30 6.60
CA TYR A 93 0.51 -9.99 6.67
C TYR A 93 -0.83 -10.00 5.93
#